data_AF-A0A4R6J7M8-F1
#
_entry.id   AF-A0A4R6J7M8-F1
#
_cell.length_a   1.000
_cell.length_b   1.000
_cell.length_c   1.000
_cell.angle_alpha   90.00
_cell.angle_beta   90.00
_cell.angle_gamma   90.00
#
_symmetry.space_group_name_H-M   'P 1'
#
loop_
_entity.id
_entity.type
_entity.pdbx_description
1 polymer ?
#
loop_
_entity_poly.entity_id
_entity_poly.type
_entity_poly.pdbx_seq_one_letter_code
_entity_poly.pdbx_strand_id
1 'polypeptide(L)'
;MDPLPRHSLLSALDIGRDLSELTTFLSQRGHGEIPDTVADLIDDVTGLLTHLGHVTLIECADPGLARLIARDLPTHCRLIGDHHLAVPIDAEPEFRASLPWLGSSPGS
;
A
#
# COMPACT_ATOMS: atom_id res chain seq x y z
N MET A 1 -27.70 20.87 11.50
CA MET A 1 -26.37 20.58 10.92
C MET A 1 -26.38 19.09 10.65
N ASP A 2 -26.52 18.69 9.39
CA ASP A 2 -26.58 17.27 9.01
C ASP A 2 -25.22 16.61 9.29
N PRO A 3 -25.17 15.44 9.96
CA PRO A 3 -23.90 14.74 10.18
C PRO A 3 -23.32 14.30 8.84
N LEU A 4 -22.03 14.55 8.62
CA LEU A 4 -21.32 14.08 7.44
C LEU A 4 -21.46 12.55 7.35
N PRO A 5 -22.14 12.00 6.33
CA PRO A 5 -22.33 10.56 6.25
C PRO A 5 -20.98 9.88 6.01
N ARG A 6 -20.72 8.74 6.67
CA ARG A 6 -19.46 7.97 6.57
C ARG A 6 -19.03 7.71 5.12
N HIS A 7 -19.98 7.59 4.19
CA HIS A 7 -19.70 7.43 2.76
C HIS A 7 -18.90 8.61 2.19
N SER A 8 -19.16 9.85 2.62
CA SER A 8 -18.52 11.03 2.05
C SER A 8 -17.06 11.15 2.49
N LEU A 9 -16.73 10.63 3.67
CA LEU A 9 -15.34 10.50 4.15
C LEU A 9 -14.60 9.41 3.38
N LEU A 10 -15.23 8.25 3.17
CA LEU A 10 -14.66 7.16 2.37
C LEU A 10 -14.41 7.59 0.91
N SER A 11 -15.31 8.36 0.31
CA SER A 11 -15.11 8.91 -1.05
C SER A 11 -13.99 9.95 -1.11
N ALA A 12 -13.73 10.70 -0.04
CA ALA A 12 -12.61 11.64 -0.01
C ALA A 12 -11.25 10.91 0.07
N LEU A 13 -11.20 9.80 0.81
CA LEU A 13 -10.04 8.90 0.86
C LEU A 13 -9.74 8.25 -0.49
N ASP A 14 -10.78 7.84 -1.22
CA ASP A 14 -10.67 7.20 -2.54
C ASP A 14 -9.98 8.11 -3.60
N ILE A 15 -10.05 9.43 -3.41
CA ILE A 15 -9.40 10.42 -4.30
C ILE A 15 -7.91 10.64 -3.93
N GLY A 16 -7.38 9.87 -2.97
CA GLY A 16 -5.99 9.99 -2.51
C GLY A 16 -5.73 11.26 -1.69
N ARG A 17 -6.78 11.87 -1.14
CA ARG A 17 -6.62 12.97 -0.17
C ARG A 17 -6.25 12.40 1.17
N ASP A 18 -5.15 12.87 1.72
CA ASP A 18 -4.74 12.52 3.06
C ASP A 18 -5.75 13.09 4.07
N LEU A 19 -6.34 12.24 4.91
CA LEU A 19 -7.33 12.67 5.92
C LEU A 19 -6.73 13.61 6.98
N SER A 20 -5.41 13.64 7.13
CA SER A 20 -4.72 14.65 7.95
C SER A 20 -4.83 16.06 7.33
N GLU A 21 -4.88 16.18 6.00
CA GLU A 21 -5.16 17.46 5.33
C GLU A 21 -6.60 17.91 5.59
N LEU A 22 -7.57 16.98 5.61
CA LEU A 22 -8.96 17.28 5.96
C LEU A 22 -9.06 17.79 7.41
N THR A 23 -8.39 17.12 8.34
CA THR A 23 -8.37 17.49 9.76
C THR A 23 -7.73 18.87 9.94
N THR A 24 -6.61 19.10 9.26
CA THR A 24 -5.92 20.40 9.23
C THR A 24 -6.83 21.51 8.67
N PHE A 25 -7.54 21.23 7.57
CA PHE A 25 -8.45 22.18 6.93
C PHE A 25 -9.65 22.52 7.81
N LEU A 26 -10.24 21.53 8.49
CA LEU A 26 -11.35 21.72 9.42
C LEU A 26 -10.91 22.56 10.64
N SER A 27 -9.74 22.26 11.20
CA SER A 27 -9.15 23.05 12.29
C SER A 27 -8.82 24.49 11.89
N GLN A 28 -8.46 24.73 10.64
CA GLN A 28 -8.13 26.07 10.14
C GLN A 28 -9.36 26.94 9.81
N ARG A 29 -10.52 26.33 9.49
CA ARG A 29 -11.76 27.07 9.12
C ARG A 29 -12.83 27.06 10.21
N GLY A 30 -12.77 26.12 11.15
CA GLY A 30 -13.69 26.04 12.29
C GLY A 30 -13.40 27.12 13.32
N HIS A 31 -14.44 27.79 13.82
CA HIS A 31 -14.33 28.76 14.93
C HIS A 31 -14.32 28.06 16.32
N GLY A 32 -13.73 26.87 16.40
CA GLY A 32 -13.71 26.03 17.60
C GLY A 32 -13.01 24.69 17.36
N GLU A 33 -12.66 24.02 18.45
CA GLU A 33 -12.00 22.70 18.45
C GLU A 33 -12.87 21.66 17.72
N ILE A 34 -12.25 20.74 16.99
CA ILE A 34 -12.97 19.65 16.32
C ILE A 34 -13.64 18.79 17.40
N PRO A 35 -14.95 18.52 17.32
CA PRO A 35 -15.62 17.67 18.30
C PRO A 35 -15.01 16.26 18.33
N ASP A 36 -14.80 15.70 19.52
CA ASP A 36 -14.18 14.38 19.72
C ASP A 36 -14.80 13.29 18.85
N THR A 37 -16.13 13.29 18.72
CA THR A 37 -16.87 12.36 17.84
C THR A 37 -16.45 12.39 16.37
N VAL A 38 -15.97 13.53 15.87
CA VAL A 38 -15.45 13.66 14.49
C VAL A 38 -14.00 13.17 14.43
N ALA A 39 -13.21 13.40 15.48
CA ALA A 39 -11.85 12.89 15.57
C ALA A 39 -11.83 11.35 15.66
N ASP A 40 -12.68 10.76 16.52
CA ASP A 40 -12.85 9.31 16.65
C ASP A 40 -13.29 8.68 15.33
N LEU A 41 -14.19 9.34 14.59
CA LEU A 41 -14.62 8.87 13.27
C LEU A 41 -13.49 8.93 12.23
N ILE A 42 -12.60 9.93 12.31
CA ILE A 42 -11.45 10.00 11.42
C ILE A 42 -10.47 8.88 11.76
N ASP A 43 -10.17 8.66 13.05
CA ASP A 43 -9.26 7.60 13.52
C ASP A 43 -9.78 6.19 13.17
N ASP A 44 -11.08 5.97 13.36
CA ASP A 44 -11.80 4.75 12.97
C ASP A 44 -11.63 4.41 11.48
N VAL A 45 -11.41 5.41 10.62
CA VAL A 45 -11.37 5.23 9.17
C VAL A 45 -9.93 5.28 8.65
N THR A 46 -9.04 6.05 9.25
CA THR A 46 -7.62 6.14 8.89
C THR A 46 -6.80 4.95 9.37
N GLY A 47 -7.18 4.30 10.47
CA GLY A 47 -6.47 3.14 11.01
C GLY A 47 -6.71 1.81 10.28
N LEU A 48 -7.69 1.74 9.38
CA LEU A 48 -8.11 0.47 8.77
C LEU A 48 -7.24 0.04 7.60
N LEU A 49 -6.74 0.99 6.82
CA LEU A 49 -6.03 0.73 5.56
C LEU A 49 -4.96 1.79 5.36
N THR A 50 -3.71 1.35 5.19
CA THR A 50 -2.60 2.24 4.85
C THR A 50 -2.23 2.03 3.39
N HIS A 51 -2.26 3.11 2.60
CA HIS A 51 -1.74 3.09 1.24
C HIS A 51 -0.20 3.04 1.29
N LEU A 52 0.38 1.91 0.88
CA LEU A 52 1.83 1.67 0.90
C LEU A 52 2.52 2.05 -0.41
N GLY A 53 1.79 2.59 -1.38
CA GLY A 53 2.31 2.92 -2.70
C GLY A 53 1.98 1.88 -3.76
N HIS A 54 2.50 2.13 -4.96
CA HIS A 54 2.31 1.28 -6.13
C HIS A 54 3.43 0.23 -6.20
N VAL A 55 3.06 -0.94 -6.73
CA VAL A 55 4.01 -2.03 -7.00
C VAL A 55 3.82 -2.50 -8.43
N THR A 56 4.91 -2.94 -9.06
CA THR A 56 4.86 -3.72 -10.28
C THR A 56 4.52 -5.15 -9.89
N LEU A 57 3.37 -5.66 -10.36
CA LEU A 57 2.97 -7.04 -10.14
C LEU A 57 3.46 -7.90 -11.30
N ILE A 58 4.28 -8.91 -10.99
CA ILE A 58 4.86 -9.82 -11.97
C ILE A 58 4.30 -11.21 -11.73
N GLU A 59 3.73 -11.82 -12.76
CA GLU A 59 3.29 -13.22 -12.74
C GLU A 59 4.46 -14.16 -13.05
N CYS A 60 4.57 -15.23 -12.28
CA CYS A 60 5.49 -16.33 -12.49
C CYS A 60 4.70 -17.61 -12.77
N ALA A 61 4.96 -18.22 -13.93
CA ALA A 61 4.27 -19.44 -14.34
C ALA A 61 4.54 -20.64 -13.40
N ASP A 62 5.72 -20.67 -12.76
CA ASP A 62 6.11 -21.70 -11.81
C ASP A 62 6.03 -21.16 -10.36
N PRO A 63 5.14 -21.70 -9.52
CA PRO A 63 4.98 -21.25 -8.13
C PRO A 63 6.19 -21.63 -7.25
N GLY A 64 6.94 -22.68 -7.62
CA GLY A 64 8.19 -23.04 -6.97
C GLY A 64 9.26 -21.97 -7.20
N LEU A 65 9.38 -21.49 -8.44
CA LEU A 65 10.27 -20.40 -8.79
C LEU A 65 9.85 -19.07 -8.15
N ALA A 66 8.55 -18.76 -8.09
CA ALA A 66 8.05 -17.56 -7.42
C ALA A 66 8.47 -17.53 -5.93
N ARG A 67 8.31 -18.66 -5.23
CA ARG A 67 8.75 -18.81 -3.83
C ARG A 67 10.27 -18.72 -3.68
N LEU A 68 11.02 -19.30 -4.63
CA LEU A 68 12.48 -19.21 -4.67
C LEU A 68 12.94 -17.75 -4.77
N ILE A 69 12.40 -17.00 -5.73
CA ILE A 69 12.73 -15.59 -5.95
C ILE A 69 12.39 -14.76 -4.70
N ALA A 70 11.19 -14.93 -4.14
CA ALA A 70 10.77 -14.17 -2.96
C ALA A 70 11.64 -14.44 -1.71
N ARG A 71 12.19 -15.65 -1.60
CA ARG A 71 13.09 -16.03 -0.50
C ARG A 71 14.50 -15.46 -0.70
N ASP A 72 15.02 -15.50 -1.93
CA ASP A 72 16.40 -15.13 -2.22
C ASP A 72 16.57 -13.62 -2.48
N LEU A 73 15.48 -12.89 -2.81
CA LEU A 73 15.46 -11.44 -3.02
C LEU A 73 14.40 -10.70 -2.15
N PRO A 74 14.39 -10.88 -0.81
CA PRO A 74 13.32 -10.37 0.06
C PRO A 74 13.29 -8.84 0.17
N THR A 75 14.38 -8.16 -0.19
CA THR A 75 14.45 -6.69 -0.22
C THR A 75 13.87 -6.09 -1.51
N HIS A 76 13.75 -6.90 -2.57
CA HIS A 76 13.33 -6.44 -3.90
C HIS A 76 11.91 -6.86 -4.24
N CYS A 77 11.37 -7.88 -3.58
CA CYS A 77 10.03 -8.36 -3.89
C CYS A 77 9.35 -9.05 -2.71
N ARG A 78 8.02 -9.17 -2.79
CA ARG A 78 7.20 -9.95 -1.88
C ARG A 78 6.27 -10.88 -2.67
N LEU A 79 6.15 -12.12 -2.23
CA LEU A 79 5.19 -13.07 -2.80
C LEU A 79 3.75 -12.70 -2.42
N ILE A 80 2.87 -12.67 -3.42
CA ILE A 80 1.43 -12.48 -3.31
C ILE A 80 0.74 -13.72 -3.91
N GLY A 81 0.06 -14.48 -3.05
CA GLY A 81 -0.45 -15.80 -3.43
C GLY A 81 0.70 -16.77 -3.75
N ASP A 82 0.54 -17.59 -4.78
CA ASP A 82 1.54 -18.59 -5.17
C ASP A 82 2.37 -18.22 -6.39
N HIS A 83 1.88 -17.28 -7.21
CA HIS A 83 2.43 -17.01 -8.54
C HIS A 83 2.88 -15.57 -8.75
N HIS A 84 2.50 -14.63 -7.88
CA HIS A 84 2.73 -13.21 -8.15
C HIS A 84 3.78 -12.62 -7.23
N LEU A 85 4.67 -11.80 -7.79
CA LEU A 85 5.65 -11.03 -7.05
C LEU A 85 5.27 -9.56 -7.12
N ALA A 86 5.05 -8.95 -5.95
CA ALA A 86 4.95 -7.51 -5.81
C ALA A 86 6.36 -6.93 -5.68
N VAL A 87 6.75 -6.12 -6.66
CA VAL A 87 8.07 -5.46 -6.73
C VAL A 87 7.85 -3.95 -6.56
N PRO A 88 8.44 -3.29 -5.55
CA PRO A 88 8.39 -1.84 -5.43
C PRO A 88 8.91 -1.19 -6.72
N ILE A 89 8.24 -0.12 -7.19
CA ILE A 89 8.61 0.55 -8.45
C ILE A 89 10.09 0.94 -8.48
N ASP A 90 10.60 1.47 -7.37
CA ASP A 90 12.00 1.93 -7.27
C ASP A 90 13.01 0.77 -7.27
N ALA A 91 12.58 -0.44 -6.91
CA ALA A 91 13.44 -1.63 -6.85
C ALA A 91 13.34 -2.51 -8.11
N GLU A 92 12.43 -2.21 -9.05
CA GLU A 92 12.20 -3.01 -10.25
C GLU A 92 13.42 -3.17 -11.16
N PRO A 93 14.25 -2.13 -11.39
CA PRO A 93 15.46 -2.28 -12.20
C PRO A 93 16.49 -3.23 -11.56
N GLU A 94 16.70 -3.11 -10.25
CA GLU A 94 17.65 -3.94 -9.49
C GLU A 94 17.15 -5.38 -9.34
N PHE A 95 15.84 -5.55 -9.15
CA PHE A 95 15.17 -6.85 -9.17
C PHE A 95 15.45 -7.58 -10.48
N ARG A 96 15.23 -6.91 -11.63
CA ARG A 96 15.46 -7.51 -12.96
C ARG A 96 16.92 -7.85 -13.22
N ALA A 97 17.85 -7.02 -12.74
CA ALA A 97 19.28 -7.29 -12.83
C ALA A 97 19.71 -8.52 -12.01
N SER A 98 18.95 -8.86 -10.96
CA SER A 98 19.25 -9.98 -10.05
C SER A 98 18.71 -11.34 -10.56
N LEU A 99 17.73 -11.36 -11.47
CA LEU A 99 17.11 -12.60 -11.99
C LEU A 99 18.07 -13.54 -12.73
N PRO A 100 19.01 -13.07 -13.57
CA PRO A 100 19.94 -13.96 -14.29
C PRO A 100 20.84 -14.79 -13.36
N TRP A 101 21.15 -14.27 -12.17
CA TRP A 101 21.95 -15.00 -11.16
C TRP A 101 21.17 -16.17 -10.57
N LEU A 102 19.86 -16.03 -10.36
CA LEU A 102 18.98 -17.09 -9.85
C LEU A 102 18.83 -18.24 -10.85
N GLY A 103 18.78 -17.93 -12.16
CA GLY A 103 18.74 -18.94 -13.22
C GLY A 103 20.10 -19.61 -13.49
N SER A 104 21.19 -19.09 -12.94
CA SER A 104 22.55 -19.59 -13.14
C SER A 104 23.08 -20.43 -11.98
N SER A 105 22.27 -20.72 -10.95
CA SER A 105 22.67 -21.64 -9.89
C SER A 105 22.60 -23.09 -10.39
N PRO A 106 23.73 -23.81 -10.52
CA PRO A 106 23.70 -25.21 -10.89
C PRO A 106 23.35 -26.04 -9.66
N GLY A 107 22.16 -26.66 -9.64
CA GLY A 107 21.91 -27.83 -8.82
C GLY A 107 20.62 -27.82 -8.01
N SER A 108 19.67 -28.64 -8.43
CA SER A 108 19.43 -29.91 -7.74
C SER A 108 19.13 -30.99 -8.78
#